data_AF-A0A6L9LBJ3-F1
#
_entry.id   AF-A0A6L9LBJ3-F1
#
_cell.length_a   1.000
_cell.length_b   1.000
_cell.length_c   1.000
_cell.angle_alpha   90.00
_cell.angle_beta   90.00
_cell.angle_gamma   90.00
#
_symmetry.space_group_name_H-M   'P 1'
#
loop_
_entity.id
_entity.type
_entity.pdbx_description
1 polymer ?
#
loop_
_entity_poly.entity_id
_entity_poly.type
_entity_poly.pdbx_seq_one_letter_code
_entity_poly.pdbx_strand_id
1 'polypeptide(L)'
;MQNYLIAYYSGNEPTFKYTESVESARVYALAMATVRPNTATDVMSIIEIATDRVVFYGKGQNLVAKLNAQPKKDSGTGFSFFPLFRPILTWMGLTVSEQI
;
A
#
# COMPACT_ATOMS: atom_id res chain seq x y z
N MET A 1 19.80 -6.22 0.61
CA MET A 1 18.99 -6.44 1.83
C MET A 1 17.53 -6.47 1.41
N GLN A 2 16.74 -7.39 1.93
CA GLN A 2 15.31 -7.50 1.61
C GLN A 2 14.55 -6.43 2.42
N ASN A 3 14.20 -5.33 1.76
CA ASN A 3 13.62 -4.16 2.41
C ASN A 3 12.10 -4.06 2.26
N TYR A 4 11.50 -4.89 1.42
CA TYR A 4 10.07 -4.87 1.13
C TYR A 4 9.45 -6.26 1.26
N LEU A 5 8.26 -6.31 1.85
CA LEU A 5 7.42 -7.49 1.96
C LEU A 5 6.15 -7.26 1.14
N ILE A 6 5.89 -8.14 0.19
CA ILE A 6 4.58 -8.27 -0.44
C ILE A 6 3.80 -9.34 0.31
N ALA A 7 2.63 -8.99 0.82
CA ALA A 7 1.67 -9.93 1.38
C ALA A 7 0.41 -9.92 0.50
N TYR A 8 0.04 -11.09 -0.01
CA TYR A 8 -1.15 -11.27 -0.84
C TYR A 8 -2.04 -12.35 -0.26
N TYR A 9 -3.26 -11.99 0.10
CA TYR A 9 -4.27 -12.89 0.63
C TYR A 9 -5.32 -13.15 -0.45
N SER A 10 -5.41 -14.40 -0.91
CA SER A 10 -6.36 -14.83 -1.95
C SER A 10 -7.40 -15.84 -1.45
N GLY A 11 -7.94 -15.58 -0.26
CA GLY A 11 -8.97 -16.40 0.38
C GLY A 11 -8.41 -17.59 1.16
N ASN A 12 -7.73 -18.52 0.48
CA ASN A 12 -7.35 -19.80 1.08
C ASN A 12 -6.01 -19.74 1.82
N GLU A 13 -5.01 -19.06 1.25
CA GLU A 13 -3.68 -18.94 1.88
C GLU A 13 -3.04 -17.58 1.58
N PRO A 14 -2.34 -17.00 2.57
CA PRO A 14 -1.50 -15.84 2.33
C PRO A 14 -0.22 -16.25 1.58
N THR A 15 0.13 -15.49 0.57
CA THR A 15 1.43 -15.54 -0.11
C THR A 15 2.29 -14.38 0.36
N PHE A 16 3.52 -14.69 0.77
CA PHE A 16 4.51 -13.70 1.19
C PHE A 16 5.72 -13.74 0.28
N LYS A 17 6.19 -12.56 -0.13
CA LYS A 17 7.42 -12.43 -0.92
C LYS A 17 8.25 -11.27 -0.39
N TYR A 18 9.54 -11.49 -0.25
CA TYR A 18 10.51 -10.45 0.08
C TYR A 18 11.23 -9.96 -1.17
N THR A 19 11.45 -8.64 -1.26
CA THR A 19 12.19 -8.00 -2.35
C THR A 19 13.11 -6.89 -1.83
N GLU A 20 14.08 -6.51 -2.66
CA GLU A 20 15.10 -5.52 -2.28
C GLU A 20 14.66 -4.08 -2.53
N SER A 21 13.80 -3.85 -3.55
CA SER A 21 13.27 -2.53 -3.89
C SER A 21 11.74 -2.51 -4.01
N VAL A 22 11.18 -1.30 -3.99
CA VAL A 22 9.75 -1.06 -4.19
C VAL A 22 9.34 -1.37 -5.63
N GLU A 23 10.22 -1.14 -6.61
CA GLU A 23 9.96 -1.46 -8.01
C GLU A 23 9.83 -2.97 -8.19
N SER A 24 10.75 -3.76 -7.64
CA SER A 24 10.67 -5.22 -7.67
C SER A 24 9.42 -5.73 -6.96
N ALA A 25 9.05 -5.10 -5.84
CA ALA A 25 7.82 -5.43 -5.12
C ALA A 25 6.57 -5.18 -5.98
N ARG A 26 6.52 -4.03 -6.65
CA ARG A 26 5.41 -3.65 -7.55
C ARG A 26 5.31 -4.59 -8.75
N VAL A 27 6.42 -4.93 -9.40
CA VAL A 27 6.43 -5.87 -10.53
C VAL A 27 5.91 -7.24 -10.10
N TYR A 28 6.36 -7.74 -8.94
CA TYR A 28 5.88 -9.02 -8.41
C TYR A 28 4.40 -8.97 -8.04
N ALA A 29 3.95 -7.90 -7.37
CA ALA A 29 2.56 -7.66 -7.03
C ALA A 29 1.65 -7.61 -8.26
N LEU A 30 2.09 -6.92 -9.32
CA LEU A 30 1.39 -6.88 -10.61
C LEU A 30 1.28 -8.28 -11.23
N ALA A 31 2.37 -9.06 -11.25
CA ALA A 31 2.35 -10.43 -11.75
C ALA A 31 1.38 -11.33 -10.96
N MET A 32 1.34 -11.20 -9.63
CA MET A 32 0.37 -11.95 -8.83
C MET A 32 -1.08 -11.56 -9.13
N ALA A 33 -1.33 -10.26 -9.30
CA ALA A 33 -2.66 -9.73 -9.57
C ALA A 33 -3.15 -10.03 -11.01
N THR A 34 -2.27 -10.36 -11.95
CA THR A 34 -2.63 -10.73 -13.33
C THR A 34 -2.79 -12.23 -13.54
N VAL A 35 -2.02 -13.06 -12.83
CA VAL A 35 -2.04 -14.52 -13.00
C VAL A 35 -3.30 -15.15 -12.41
N ARG A 36 -3.91 -14.53 -11.40
CA ARG A 36 -5.12 -15.05 -10.73
C ARG A 36 -6.27 -14.05 -10.84
N PRO A 37 -7.49 -14.49 -11.23
CA PRO A 37 -8.67 -13.64 -11.14
C PRO A 37 -8.88 -13.27 -9.68
N ASN A 38 -8.77 -11.97 -9.39
CA ASN A 38 -8.88 -11.42 -8.05
C ASN A 38 -10.34 -11.30 -7.62
N THR A 39 -10.64 -11.80 -6.42
CA THR A 39 -11.98 -11.78 -5.85
C THR A 39 -12.22 -10.51 -5.01
N ALA A 40 -13.47 -10.27 -4.61
CA ALA A 40 -13.81 -9.14 -3.74
C ALA A 40 -13.16 -9.23 -2.34
N THR A 41 -12.74 -10.42 -1.92
CA THR A 41 -12.12 -10.68 -0.62
C THR A 41 -10.60 -10.62 -0.66
N ASP A 42 -9.99 -10.56 -1.84
CA ASP A 42 -8.53 -10.59 -1.96
C ASP A 42 -7.92 -9.29 -1.42
N VAL A 43 -6.77 -9.39 -0.76
CA VAL A 43 -6.06 -8.26 -0.18
C VAL A 43 -4.60 -8.34 -0.59
N MET A 44 -4.02 -7.20 -0.97
CA MET A 44 -2.62 -7.09 -1.32
C MET A 44 -2.00 -5.89 -0.61
N SER A 45 -0.85 -6.10 0.01
CA SER A 45 -0.05 -5.04 0.61
C SER A 45 1.42 -5.16 0.22
N ILE A 46 2.07 -4.01 0.04
CA ILE A 46 3.52 -3.89 -0.05
C ILE A 46 3.97 -3.07 1.16
N ILE A 47 4.85 -3.63 1.98
CA ILE A 47 5.30 -3.08 3.25
C ILE A 47 6.81 -2.88 3.18
N GLU A 48 7.29 -1.70 3.55
CA GLU A 48 8.72 -1.45 3.80
C GLU A 48 9.05 -1.96 5.21
N ILE A 49 9.98 -2.92 5.30
CA ILE A 49 10.30 -3.65 6.53
C ILE A 49 11.06 -2.77 7.53
N ALA A 50 11.92 -1.88 7.05
CA ALA A 50 12.76 -1.06 7.92
C ALA A 50 11.95 -0.03 8.74
N THR A 51 10.75 0.32 8.27
CA THR A 51 9.93 1.41 8.81
C THR A 51 8.51 0.97 9.17
N ASP A 52 8.19 -0.32 8.98
CA ASP A 52 6.84 -0.89 9.03
C ASP A 52 5.80 -0.12 8.19
N ARG A 53 6.26 0.58 7.16
CA ARG A 53 5.40 1.48 6.37
C ARG A 53 4.71 0.73 5.25
N VAL A 54 3.39 0.83 5.20
CA VAL A 54 2.61 0.32 4.06
C VAL A 54 2.76 1.26 2.86
N VAL A 55 3.45 0.78 1.82
CA VAL A 55 3.67 1.50 0.56
C VAL A 55 2.48 1.35 -0.38
N PHE A 56 1.86 0.17 -0.38
CA PHE A 56 0.67 -0.12 -1.14
C PHE A 56 -0.29 -0.94 -0.29
N TYR A 57 -1.58 -0.62 -0.42
CA TYR A 57 -2.68 -1.44 0.06
C TYR A 57 -3.79 -1.45 -0.99
N GLY A 58 -4.25 -2.64 -1.34
CA GLY A 58 -5.36 -2.86 -2.24
C GLY A 58 -6.23 -4.00 -1.75
N LYS A 59 -7.55 -3.84 -1.89
CA LYS A 59 -8.54 -4.88 -1.58
C LYS A 59 -9.52 -5.06 -2.74
N GLY A 60 -9.97 -6.28 -2.95
CA GLY A 60 -11.04 -6.65 -3.85
C GLY A 60 -10.62 -6.70 -5.32
N GLN A 61 -11.58 -6.46 -6.21
CA GLN A 61 -11.37 -6.47 -7.65
C GLN A 61 -10.51 -5.28 -8.11
N ASN A 62 -9.91 -5.41 -9.30
CA ASN A 62 -9.10 -4.38 -9.96
C ASN A 62 -7.81 -4.00 -9.23
N LEU A 63 -7.15 -4.95 -8.55
CA LEU A 63 -5.84 -4.71 -7.91
C LEU A 63 -4.80 -4.19 -8.91
N VAL A 64 -4.82 -4.68 -10.16
CA VAL A 64 -3.92 -4.21 -11.23
C VAL A 64 -4.12 -2.72 -11.51
N ALA A 65 -5.37 -2.26 -11.63
CA ALA A 65 -5.67 -0.84 -11.85
C ALA A 65 -5.22 0.01 -10.65
N LYS A 66 -5.41 -0.48 -9.42
CA LYS A 66 -4.99 0.21 -8.19
C LYS A 66 -3.46 0.29 -8.06
N LEU A 67 -2.74 -0.78 -8.43
CA LEU A 67 -1.28 -0.82 -8.50
C LEU A 67 -0.73 0.17 -9.52
N ASN A 68 -1.37 0.25 -10.70
CA ASN A 68 -0.97 1.17 -11.78
C ASN A 68 -1.35 2.63 -11.48
N ALA A 69 -2.44 2.87 -10.76
CA ALA A 69 -2.88 4.20 -10.36
C ALA A 69 -2.02 4.81 -9.24
N GLN A 70 -1.26 4.00 -8.50
CA GLN A 70 -0.30 4.54 -7.54
C GLN A 70 0.84 5.21 -8.32
N PRO A 71 1.04 6.54 -8.15
CA PRO A 71 2.18 7.20 -8.76
C PRO A 71 3.46 6.46 -8.36
N LYS A 72 4.37 6.28 -9.32
CA LYS A 72 5.77 5.96 -9.04
C LYS A 72 6.31 7.17 -8.26
N LYS A 73 6.02 7.24 -6.97
CA LYS A 73 6.49 8.35 -6.14
C LYS A 73 7.96 8.10 -5.92
N ASP A 74 8.74 8.91 -6.61
CA ASP A 74 10.13 9.19 -6.33
C ASP A 74 10.36 9.28 -4.82
N SER A 75 11.47 8.68 -4.41
CA SER A 75 12.26 9.02 -3.25
C SER A 75 11.99 10.46 -2.75
N GLY A 76 11.49 10.57 -1.52
CA GLY A 76 11.37 11.85 -0.81
C GLY A 76 10.06 12.59 -1.03
N THR A 77 8.98 12.13 -0.39
CA THR A 77 7.92 13.04 0.10
C THR A 77 7.08 12.28 1.12
N GLY A 78 7.09 12.78 2.36
CA GLY A 78 6.21 12.31 3.42
C GLY A 78 4.78 12.27 2.92
N PHE A 79 4.12 11.13 3.12
CA PHE A 79 2.69 11.04 2.86
C PHE A 79 1.99 11.83 3.96
N SER A 80 1.64 13.08 3.66
CA SER A 80 0.63 13.81 4.41
C SER A 80 -0.71 13.15 4.13
N PHE A 81 -1.13 12.26 5.03
CA PHE A 81 -2.47 11.68 5.04
C PHE A 81 -3.48 12.71 5.58
N PHE A 82 -3.72 13.81 4.86
CA PHE A 82 -4.82 14.73 5.17
C PHE A 82 -5.50 15.17 3.87
N PRO A 83 -6.78 14.79 3.66
CA PRO A 83 -7.87 15.58 4.25
C PRO A 83 -9.07 14.77 4.78
N LEU A 84 -8.95 13.44 4.97
CA LEU A 84 -10.09 12.59 5.38
C LEU A 84 -10.39 12.58 6.89
N PHE A 85 -9.45 12.98 7.74
CA PHE A 85 -9.61 12.97 9.20
C PHE A 85 -9.89 14.35 9.83
N ARG A 86 -9.91 15.42 9.01
CA ARG A 86 -10.22 16.78 9.50
C ARG A 86 -11.51 16.84 10.34
N PRO A 87 -12.65 16.24 9.96
CA PRO A 87 -13.87 16.36 10.77
C PRO A 87 -13.80 15.60 12.11
N ILE A 88 -12.96 14.57 12.23
CA ILE A 88 -12.81 13.80 13.48
C ILE A 88 -11.89 14.55 14.46
N LEU A 89 -10.83 15.19 13.95
CA LEU A 89 -9.88 15.93 14.78
C LEU A 89 -10.48 17.23 15.34
N THR A 90 -11.34 17.93 14.57
CA THR A 90 -12.08 19.09 15.11
C THR A 90 -13.10 18.71 16.18
N TRP A 91 -13.73 17.54 16.09
CA TRP A 91 -14.65 17.07 17.14
C TRP A 91 -13.93 16.80 18.48
N MET A 92 -12.65 16.40 18.43
CA MET A 92 -11.83 16.18 19.62
C MET A 92 -11.12 17.44 20.14
N GLY A 93 -11.40 18.63 19.58
CA GLY A 93 -10.82 19.89 20.05
C GLY A 93 -9.32 20.06 19.80
N LEU A 94 -8.72 19.23 18.93
CA LEU A 94 -7.31 19.31 18.59
C LEU A 94 -7.13 20.14 17.31
N THR A 95 -6.73 21.40 17.47
CA THR A 95 -6.31 22.26 16.36
C THR A 95 -4.88 21.92 15.96
N VAL A 96 -4.70 21.28 14.81
CA VAL A 96 -3.37 21.13 14.20
C VAL A 96 -2.97 22.49 13.64
N SER A 97 -2.03 23.16 14.31
CA SER A 97 -1.42 24.40 13.84
C SER A 97 -0.57 24.09 12.60
N GLU A 98 -0.97 24.61 11.44
CA GLU A 98 -0.11 24.66 10.25
C GLU A 98 1.01 25.69 10.54
N GLN A 99 2.24 25.21 10.75
CA GLN A 99 3.43 26.06 10.60
C GLN A 99 3.90 25.94 9.15
N ILE A 100 4.06 27.12 8.53
CA ILE A 100 4.40 27.42 7.14
C ILE A 100 5.75 26.82 6.76
#